data_AF-A0A0K0GJV2-F1
#
_entry.id   AF-A0A0K0GJV2-F1
#
_cell.length_a   1.000
_cell.length_b   1.000
_cell.length_c   1.000
_cell.angle_alpha   90.00
_cell.angle_beta   90.00
_cell.angle_gamma   90.00
#
_symmetry.space_group_name_H-M   'P 1'
#
loop_
_entity.id
_entity.type
_entity.pdbx_description
1 polymer ?
#
loop_
_entity_poly.entity_id
_entity_poly.type
_entity_poly.pdbx_seq_one_letter_code
_entity_poly.pdbx_strand_id
1 'polypeptide(L)' 'MASKTFIVSATWSAQDQEGASLTLHHTQQAQVVPGLLRSQRTATV' A
#
# COMPACT_ATOMS: atom_id res chain seq x y z
N MET A 1 3.22 -17.63 20.61
CA MET A 1 2.34 -17.16 19.52
C MET A 1 3.17 -16.26 18.60
N ALA A 2 3.22 -16.53 17.29
CA ALA A 2 4.02 -15.76 16.35
C ALA A 2 3.18 -14.67 15.66
N SER A 3 3.68 -13.43 15.63
CA SER A 3 3.09 -12.33 14.86
C SER A 3 3.18 -12.64 13.36
N LYS A 4 2.09 -12.41 12.60
CA LYS A 4 2.08 -12.53 11.14
C LYS A 4 1.89 -11.15 10.49
N THR A 5 2.66 -10.86 9.44
CA THR A 5 2.60 -9.60 8.71
C THR A 5 2.10 -9.87 7.29
N PHE A 6 1.13 -9.08 6.83
CA PHE A 6 0.58 -9.09 5.49
C PHE A 6 0.90 -7.74 4.83
N ILE A 7 1.38 -7.77 3.59
CA ILE A 7 1.67 -6.57 2.79
C ILE A 7 0.83 -6.67 1.52
N VAL A 8 0.09 -5.61 1.22
CA VAL A 8 -0.67 -5.44 -0.02
C VAL A 8 -0.13 -4.19 -0.71
N SER A 9 0.33 -4.33 -1.95
CA SER A 9 0.81 -3.21 -2.77
C SER A 9 -0.06 -3.07 -4.02
N ALA A 10 -0.39 -1.83 -4.39
CA ALA A 10 -1.09 -1.51 -5.63
C ALA A 10 -0.35 -0.37 -6.35
N THR A 11 -0.38 -0.38 -7.69
CA THR A 11 0.19 0.67 -8.51
C THR A 11 -0.90 1.21 -9.42
N TRP A 12 -1.06 2.52 -9.47
CA TRP A 12 -1.95 3.20 -10.40
C TRP A 12 -1.14 4.10 -11.30
N SER A 13 -1.36 4.02 -12.60
CA SER A 13 -0.74 4.92 -13.58
C SER A 13 -1.81 5.79 -14.21
N ALA A 14 -1.55 7.09 -14.29
CA ALA A 14 -2.35 8.05 -15.05
C ALA A 14 -1.43 8.73 -16.07
N GLN A 15 -1.97 9.06 -17.24
CA GLN A 15 -1.25 9.84 -18.24
C GLN A 15 -1.90 11.22 -18.33
N ASP A 16 -1.10 12.28 -18.27
CA ASP A 16 -1.60 13.64 -18.44
C ASP A 16 -1.87 13.96 -19.93
N GLN A 17 -2.41 15.15 -20.20
CA GLN A 17 -2.73 15.58 -21.56
C GLN A 17 -1.49 15.80 -22.45
N GLU A 18 -0.30 15.94 -21.84
CA GLU A 18 0.99 16.11 -22.54
C GLU A 18 1.69 14.76 -22.77
N GLY A 19 1.09 13.65 -22.33
CA GLY A 19 1.63 12.31 -22.46
C GLY A 19 2.59 11.91 -21.34
N ALA A 20 2.79 12.74 -20.32
CA ALA A 20 3.59 12.40 -19.16
C ALA A 20 2.85 11.39 -18.27
N SER A 21 3.58 10.39 -17.79
CA SER A 21 3.04 9.32 -16.94
C SER A 21 3.25 9.65 -15.47
N LEU A 22 2.17 9.68 -14.70
CA LEU A 22 2.13 9.78 -13.25
C LEU A 22 1.90 8.39 -12.67
N THR A 23 2.79 7.92 -11.79
CA THR A 23 2.71 6.57 -11.21
C THR A 23 2.56 6.65 -9.70
N LEU A 24 1.34 6.41 -9.24
CA LEU A 24 1.00 6.32 -7.82
C LEU A 24 1.32 4.93 -7.28
N HIS A 25 2.22 4.86 -6.31
CA HIS A 25 2.54 3.65 -5.56
C HIS A 25 1.77 3.63 -4.24
N HIS A 26 1.00 2.58 -4.02
CA HIS A 26 0.21 2.36 -2.81
C HIS A 26 0.73 1.13 -2.08
N THR A 27 1.04 1.27 -0.79
CA THR A 27 1.44 0.13 0.07
C THR A 27 0.64 0.14 1.37
N GLN A 28 0.06 -1.01 1.69
CA GLN A 28 -0.66 -1.27 2.93
C GLN A 28 -0.02 -2.43 3.67
N GLN A 29 0.38 -2.19 4.90
CA GLN A 29 0.92 -3.21 5.80
C GLN A 29 -0.10 -3.49 6.91
N ALA A 30 -0.42 -4.76 7.13
CA ALA A 30 -1.24 -5.21 8.24
C ALA A 30 -0.44 -6.19 9.10
N GLN A 31 -0.43 -5.97 10.41
CA GLN A 31 0.18 -6.88 11.38
C GLN A 31 -0.91 -7.47 12.27
N VAL A 32 -0.91 -8.80 12.36
CA VAL A 32 -1.81 -9.54 13.26
C VAL A 32 -1.03 -9.90 14.51
N VAL A 33 -1.44 -9.30 15.63
CA VAL A 33 -1.05 -9.66 16.99
C VAL A 33 -2.28 -10.33 17.64
N PRO A 34 -2.15 -11.32 18.53
CA PRO A 34 -3.31 -11.95 19.15
C PRO A 34 -4.30 -10.91 19.72
N GLY A 35 -5.54 -10.92 19.21
CA GLY A 35 -6.61 -10.01 19.65
C GLY A 35 -6.63 -8.61 19.01
N LEU A 36 -5.67 -8.25 18.13
CA LEU A 36 -5.62 -6.92 17.53
C LEU A 36 -5.04 -6.93 16.10
N LEU A 37 -5.77 -6.31 15.17
CA LEU A 37 -5.30 -6.05 13.82
C LEU A 37 -4.83 -4.58 13.72
N ARG A 38 -3.54 -4.35 13.46
CA ARG A 38 -3.00 -3.01 13.21
C ARG A 38 -2.65 -2.87 11.73
N SER A 39 -3.15 -1.83 11.08
CA SER A 39 -2.81 -1.52 9.68
C SER A 39 -2.17 -0.13 9.55
N GLN A 40 -1.25 0.01 8.58
CA GLN A 40 -0.65 1.28 8.15
C GLN A 40 -0.77 1.38 6.63
N ARG A 41 -1.16 2.57 6.13
CA ARG A 41 -1.36 2.86 4.71
C ARG A 41 -0.53 4.06 4.30
N THR A 42 0.32 3.91 3.28
CA THR A 42 1.12 4.99 2.70
C THR A 42 0.94 4.99 1.17
N ALA A 43 0.73 6.16 0.59
CA ALA A 43 0.66 6.37 -0.86
C ALA A 43 1.70 7.41 -1.28
N THR A 44 2.39 7.17 -2.39
CA THR A 44 3.40 8.08 -2.98
C THR A 44 3.03 8.30 -4.45
N VAL A 45 3.21 9.54 -4.95
CA VAL A 45 2.83 9.99 -6.31
C VAL A 45 4.00 9.94 -7.27
#